data_AF-A0A3E1J032-F1
#
_entry.id   AF-A0A3E1J032-F1
#
_cell.length_a   1.000
_cell.length_b   1.000
_cell.length_c   1.000
_cell.angle_alpha   90.00
_cell.angle_beta   90.00
_cell.angle_gamma   90.00
#
_symmetry.space_group_name_H-M   'P 1'
#
loop_
_entity.id
_entity.type
_entity.pdbx_description
1 polymer ?
#
loop_
_entity_poly.entity_id
_entity_poly.type
_entity_poly.pdbx_seq_one_letter_code
_entity_poly.pdbx_strand_id
1 'polypeptide(L)'
;MWQLWVEVPIGMAMVWQLCNMRLSSRALDERSEMLANRIAVKYEWRVSAVEDIDPLLGLHMIIVALKSGVAIPRALRAVGDALPGGKGMWMCNVSHALIAGDAWREAWSPPYSPLTSNRKPGASVTLASWLQSTLREAWCLGSSPVPVLIALSQHYEQTMANVARKETSRLSVRLLLPVGLCFLPAFICIGIVPTVASMMH
;
A
#
# COMPACT_ATOMS: atom_id res chain seq x y z
N MET A 1 42.69 -44.89 11.64
CA MET A 1 43.08 -43.47 11.85
C MET A 1 42.63 -42.55 10.69
N TRP A 2 41.67 -42.95 9.84
CA TRP A 2 41.14 -42.12 8.72
C TRP A 2 39.68 -41.63 8.92
N GLN A 3 38.93 -42.16 9.89
CA GLN A 3 37.52 -41.77 10.10
C GLN A 3 37.31 -40.46 10.87
N LEU A 4 38.31 -39.98 11.62
CA LEU A 4 38.20 -38.75 12.43
C LEU A 4 38.33 -37.45 11.63
N TRP A 5 38.88 -37.48 10.41
CA TRP A 5 39.06 -36.28 9.57
C TRP A 5 37.81 -35.88 8.79
N VAL A 6 36.84 -36.79 8.62
CA VAL A 6 35.60 -36.53 7.86
C VAL A 6 34.47 -36.01 8.75
N GLU A 7 34.44 -36.36 10.04
CA GLU A 7 33.35 -35.93 10.93
C GLU A 7 33.44 -34.45 11.36
N VAL A 8 34.65 -33.92 11.53
CA VAL A 8 34.87 -32.52 11.95
C VAL A 8 34.32 -31.48 10.94
N PRO A 9 34.54 -31.59 9.61
CA PRO A 9 33.98 -30.62 8.66
C PRO A 9 32.45 -30.71 8.55
N ILE A 10 31.88 -31.90 8.77
CA ILE A 10 30.42 -32.11 8.76
C ILE A 10 29.77 -31.42 9.96
N GLY A 11 30.36 -31.54 11.15
CA GLY A 11 29.91 -30.82 12.34
C GLY A 11 29.93 -29.30 12.17
N MET A 12 31.01 -28.76 11.59
CA MET A 12 31.14 -27.32 11.31
C MET A 12 30.13 -26.82 10.27
N ALA A 13 29.91 -27.59 9.19
CA ALA A 13 28.92 -27.27 8.17
C ALA A 13 27.49 -27.27 8.75
N MET A 14 27.17 -28.25 9.61
CA MET A 14 25.87 -28.37 10.25
C MET A 14 25.61 -27.22 11.24
N VAL A 15 26.62 -26.85 12.04
CA VAL A 15 26.55 -25.68 12.95
C VAL A 15 26.43 -24.38 12.17
N TRP A 16 27.17 -24.23 11.07
CA TRP A 16 27.09 -23.05 10.20
C TRP A 16 25.72 -22.94 9.52
N GLN A 17 25.14 -24.06 9.05
CA GLN A 17 23.78 -24.10 8.50
C GLN A 17 22.71 -23.78 9.54
N LEU A 18 22.86 -24.28 10.78
CA LEU A 18 21.96 -23.93 11.89
C LEU A 18 22.05 -22.44 12.25
N CYS A 19 23.25 -21.88 12.23
CA CYS A 19 23.46 -20.45 12.52
C CYS A 19 22.87 -19.57 11.41
N ASN A 20 23.07 -19.94 10.14
CA ASN A 20 22.53 -19.22 8.99
C ASN A 20 20.99 -19.29 8.92
N MET A 21 20.39 -20.44 9.24
CA MET A 21 18.93 -20.57 9.36
C MET A 21 18.36 -19.70 10.48
N ARG A 22 19.00 -19.67 11.65
CA ARG A 22 18.55 -18.81 12.78
C ARG A 22 18.69 -17.32 12.47
N LEU A 23 19.71 -16.91 11.72
CA LEU A 23 19.89 -15.52 11.30
C LEU A 23 18.82 -15.12 10.28
N SER A 24 18.55 -15.99 9.31
CA SER A 24 17.53 -15.78 8.28
C SER A 24 16.11 -15.72 8.87
N SER A 25 15.81 -16.56 9.87
CA SER A 25 14.49 -16.53 10.52
C SER A 25 14.23 -15.22 11.25
N ARG A 26 15.24 -14.70 11.99
CA ARG A 26 15.12 -13.42 12.71
C ARG A 26 14.96 -12.23 11.76
N ALA A 27 15.72 -12.20 10.66
CA ALA A 27 15.64 -11.13 9.67
C ALA A 27 14.29 -11.11 8.91
N LEU A 28 13.64 -12.26 8.74
CA LEU A 28 12.31 -12.36 8.15
C LEU A 28 11.20 -11.91 9.11
N ASP A 29 11.34 -12.19 10.40
CA ASP A 29 10.39 -11.77 11.44
C ASP A 29 10.34 -10.24 11.58
N GLU A 30 11.50 -9.58 11.73
CA GLU A 30 11.57 -8.11 11.86
C GLU A 30 10.94 -7.38 10.66
N ARG A 31 11.20 -7.88 9.44
CA ARG A 31 10.57 -7.33 8.23
C ARG A 31 9.07 -7.62 8.20
N SER A 32 8.63 -8.75 8.73
CA SER A 32 7.21 -9.11 8.76
C SER A 32 6.43 -8.22 9.73
N GLU A 33 7.00 -7.91 10.89
CA GLU A 33 6.43 -7.00 11.89
C GLU A 33 6.40 -5.56 11.37
N MET A 34 7.46 -5.08 10.71
CA MET A 34 7.44 -3.75 10.09
C MET A 34 6.36 -3.61 9.01
N LEU A 35 6.19 -4.65 8.17
CA LEU A 35 5.15 -4.64 7.14
C LEU A 35 3.75 -4.76 7.76
N ALA A 36 3.58 -5.61 8.79
CA ALA A 36 2.33 -5.75 9.52
C ALA A 36 1.95 -4.45 10.22
N ASN A 37 2.90 -3.75 10.84
CA ASN A 37 2.67 -2.46 11.48
C ASN A 37 2.31 -1.37 10.46
N ARG A 38 2.98 -1.32 9.31
CA ARG A 38 2.60 -0.40 8.21
C ARG A 38 1.19 -0.69 7.68
N ILE A 39 0.79 -1.95 7.64
CA ILE A 39 -0.54 -2.39 7.21
C ILE A 39 -1.59 -2.05 8.28
N ALA A 40 -1.30 -2.32 9.56
CA ALA A 40 -2.17 -2.06 10.69
C ALA A 40 -2.43 -0.56 10.85
N VAL A 41 -1.39 0.27 10.81
CA VAL A 41 -1.52 1.74 10.80
C VAL A 41 -2.39 2.19 9.62
N LYS A 42 -2.28 1.54 8.45
CA LYS A 42 -3.11 1.88 7.28
C LYS A 42 -4.58 1.43 7.44
N TYR A 43 -4.83 0.33 8.14
CA TYR A 43 -6.18 -0.18 8.43
C TYR A 43 -6.87 0.60 9.55
N GLU A 44 -6.12 1.08 10.53
CA GLU A 44 -6.63 1.83 11.68
C GLU A 44 -7.24 3.19 11.27
N TRP A 45 -6.74 3.79 10.19
CA TRP A 45 -7.36 4.95 9.54
C TRP A 45 -8.73 4.65 8.93
N ARG A 46 -8.99 3.41 8.46
CA ARG A 46 -10.31 3.01 7.91
C ARG A 46 -11.34 2.75 9.00
N VAL A 47 -10.94 2.20 10.14
CA VAL A 47 -11.87 1.94 11.24
C VAL A 47 -12.29 3.24 11.92
N SER A 48 -11.37 4.23 12.00
CA SER A 48 -11.70 5.59 12.43
C SER A 48 -12.56 6.37 11.41
N ALA A 49 -12.69 5.88 10.16
CA ALA A 49 -13.41 6.55 9.08
C ALA A 49 -14.92 6.29 9.05
N VAL A 50 -15.45 5.43 9.94
CA VAL A 50 -16.91 5.14 9.96
C VAL A 50 -17.74 6.36 10.42
N GLU A 51 -17.12 7.35 11.09
CA GLU A 51 -17.76 8.63 11.44
C GLU A 51 -17.73 9.68 10.30
N ASP A 52 -16.86 9.57 9.30
CA ASP A 52 -16.62 10.58 8.25
C ASP A 52 -16.94 10.04 6.83
N ILE A 53 -16.75 10.83 5.77
CA ILE A 53 -16.91 10.38 4.37
C ILE A 53 -15.72 9.47 4.00
N ASP A 54 -15.98 8.30 3.41
CA ASP A 54 -14.90 7.50 2.80
C ASP A 54 -14.22 8.33 1.68
N PRO A 55 -12.92 8.64 1.82
CA PRO A 55 -12.24 9.53 0.90
C PRO A 55 -12.08 8.91 -0.50
N LEU A 56 -12.15 7.57 -0.62
CA LEU A 56 -12.13 6.91 -1.92
C LEU A 56 -13.50 7.01 -2.61
N LEU A 57 -14.59 6.88 -1.85
CA LEU A 57 -15.95 7.06 -2.37
C LEU A 57 -16.14 8.47 -2.92
N GLY A 58 -15.78 9.50 -2.15
CA GLY A 58 -15.91 10.88 -2.60
C GLY A 58 -15.01 11.19 -3.81
N LEU A 59 -13.83 10.58 -3.90
CA LEU A 59 -12.97 10.67 -5.09
C LEU A 59 -13.66 10.08 -6.33
N HIS A 60 -14.25 8.88 -6.22
CA HIS A 60 -14.99 8.24 -7.31
C HIS A 60 -16.20 9.04 -7.76
N MET A 61 -16.95 9.65 -6.82
CA MET A 61 -18.07 10.53 -7.18
C MET A 61 -17.61 11.74 -7.99
N ILE A 62 -16.47 12.35 -7.65
CA ILE A 62 -15.89 13.45 -8.43
C ILE A 62 -15.42 12.98 -9.81
N ILE A 63 -14.79 11.79 -9.90
CA ILE A 63 -14.41 11.19 -11.19
C ILE A 63 -15.65 11.04 -12.08
N VAL A 64 -16.73 10.47 -11.56
CA VAL A 64 -17.98 10.27 -12.30
C VAL A 64 -18.59 11.60 -12.73
N ALA A 65 -18.64 12.59 -11.82
CA ALA A 65 -19.16 13.92 -12.13
C ALA A 65 -18.35 14.61 -13.23
N LEU A 66 -17.01 14.55 -13.19
CA LEU A 66 -16.16 15.14 -14.22
C LEU A 66 -16.25 14.40 -15.57
N LYS A 67 -16.40 13.07 -15.54
CA LYS A 67 -16.63 12.25 -16.75
C LYS A 67 -17.94 12.59 -17.46
N SER A 68 -18.94 13.10 -16.73
CA SER A 68 -20.20 13.58 -17.31
C SER A 68 -20.06 14.91 -18.08
N GLY A 69 -18.87 15.52 -18.09
CA GLY A 69 -18.58 16.78 -18.80
C GLY A 69 -18.88 18.03 -17.98
N VAL A 70 -19.16 17.88 -16.68
CA VAL A 70 -19.42 19.00 -15.78
C VAL A 70 -18.12 19.68 -15.35
N ALA A 71 -18.12 21.01 -15.29
CA ALA A 71 -16.96 21.80 -14.85
C ALA A 71 -16.59 21.52 -13.39
N ILE A 72 -15.30 21.68 -13.03
CA ILE A 72 -14.74 21.37 -11.71
C ILE A 72 -15.58 21.95 -10.54
N PRO A 73 -15.95 23.25 -10.51
CA PRO A 73 -16.74 23.80 -9.41
C PRO A 73 -18.13 23.16 -9.32
N ARG A 74 -18.77 22.89 -10.47
CA ARG A 74 -20.08 22.23 -10.50
C ARG A 74 -20.00 20.76 -10.05
N ALA A 75 -18.91 20.06 -10.38
CA ALA A 75 -18.67 18.70 -9.90
C ALA A 75 -18.49 18.68 -8.36
N LEU A 76 -17.69 19.59 -7.81
CA LEU A 76 -17.50 19.74 -6.36
C LEU A 76 -18.84 20.01 -5.64
N ARG A 77 -19.65 20.92 -6.18
CA ARG A 77 -20.97 21.21 -5.63
C ARG A 77 -21.91 20.00 -5.69
N ALA A 78 -22.02 19.35 -6.85
CA ALA A 78 -22.92 18.22 -7.02
C ALA A 78 -22.57 17.05 -6.08
N VAL A 79 -21.28 16.78 -5.88
CA VAL A 79 -20.83 15.76 -4.93
C VAL A 79 -21.03 16.22 -3.49
N GLY A 80 -20.76 17.48 -3.17
CA GLY A 80 -21.00 18.05 -1.85
C GLY A 80 -22.48 17.98 -1.43
N ASP A 81 -23.39 18.31 -2.34
CA ASP A 81 -24.84 18.26 -2.12
C ASP A 81 -25.37 16.82 -1.99
N ALA A 82 -24.69 15.85 -2.61
CA ALA A 82 -25.05 14.43 -2.52
C ALA A 82 -24.63 13.77 -1.20
N LEU A 83 -23.73 14.38 -0.43
CA LEU A 83 -23.18 13.79 0.80
C LEU A 83 -24.05 14.18 2.02
N PRO A 84 -24.64 13.20 2.74
CA PRO A 84 -25.53 13.48 3.85
C PRO A 84 -24.78 13.99 5.09
N GLY A 85 -25.50 14.70 5.97
CA GLY A 85 -24.99 15.13 7.28
C GLY A 85 -24.01 16.29 7.24
N GLY A 86 -24.08 17.16 6.21
CA GLY A 86 -23.23 18.35 6.09
C GLY A 86 -21.75 18.06 5.82
N LYS A 87 -21.38 16.79 5.66
CA LYS A 87 -19.99 16.37 5.46
C LYS A 87 -19.41 16.88 4.12
N GLY A 88 -20.27 17.12 3.12
CA GLY A 88 -19.91 17.69 1.82
C GLY A 88 -19.92 19.22 1.76
N MET A 89 -20.29 19.93 2.84
CA MET A 89 -20.52 21.38 2.79
C MET A 89 -19.28 22.17 2.40
N TRP A 90 -18.10 21.71 2.80
CA TRP A 90 -16.84 22.33 2.41
C TRP A 90 -16.59 22.26 0.89
N MET A 91 -17.05 21.19 0.20
CA MET A 91 -16.94 21.13 -1.26
C MET A 91 -17.83 22.17 -1.94
N CYS A 92 -19.03 22.39 -1.38
CA CYS A 92 -19.93 23.44 -1.84
C CYS A 92 -19.31 24.83 -1.59
N ASN A 93 -18.68 25.05 -0.43
CA ASN A 93 -17.98 26.31 -0.13
C ASN A 93 -16.80 26.57 -1.07
N VAL A 94 -15.95 25.57 -1.32
CA VAL A 94 -14.84 25.67 -2.29
C VAL A 94 -15.38 25.95 -3.70
N SER A 95 -16.47 25.27 -4.10
CA SER A 95 -17.15 25.53 -5.38
C SER A 95 -17.62 26.97 -5.50
N HIS A 96 -18.29 27.48 -4.45
CA HIS A 96 -18.76 28.85 -4.39
C HIS A 96 -17.62 29.87 -4.48
N ALA A 97 -16.52 29.66 -3.77
CA ALA A 97 -15.33 30.51 -3.84
C ALA A 97 -14.71 30.53 -5.25
N LEU A 98 -14.57 29.36 -5.90
CA LEU A 98 -14.07 29.27 -7.27
C LEU A 98 -14.99 29.97 -8.28
N ILE A 99 -16.31 29.88 -8.10
CA ILE A 99 -17.30 30.58 -8.96
C ILE A 99 -17.27 32.09 -8.71
N ALA A 100 -17.02 32.52 -7.47
CA ALA A 100 -16.87 33.93 -7.10
C ALA A 100 -15.60 34.57 -7.69
N GLY A 101 -14.65 33.76 -8.17
CA GLY A 101 -13.41 34.22 -8.79
C GLY A 101 -12.21 34.25 -7.83
N ASP A 102 -12.34 33.68 -6.63
CA ASP A 102 -11.23 33.57 -5.67
C ASP A 102 -10.08 32.78 -6.29
N ALA A 103 -8.84 33.13 -5.91
CA ALA A 103 -7.68 32.40 -6.40
C ALA A 103 -7.74 30.94 -5.93
N TRP A 104 -7.19 30.01 -6.73
CA TRP A 104 -7.17 28.58 -6.38
C TRP A 104 -6.59 28.31 -4.98
N ARG A 105 -5.62 29.10 -4.52
CA ARG A 105 -5.08 28.94 -3.16
C ARG A 105 -6.07 29.38 -2.09
N GLU A 106 -6.82 30.46 -2.34
CA GLU A 106 -7.78 31.07 -1.41
C GLU A 106 -9.05 30.22 -1.28
N ALA A 107 -9.59 29.73 -2.41
CA ALA A 107 -10.77 28.86 -2.41
C ALA A 107 -10.56 27.56 -1.60
N TRP A 108 -9.32 27.07 -1.51
CA TRP A 108 -8.95 25.90 -0.72
C TRP A 108 -8.36 26.23 0.66
N SER A 109 -8.42 27.49 1.08
CA SER A 109 -7.98 27.96 2.40
C SER A 109 -9.18 28.10 3.37
N PRO A 110 -8.95 28.17 4.68
CA PRO A 110 -10.01 28.50 5.64
C PRO A 110 -10.60 29.88 5.32
N PRO A 111 -11.93 30.07 5.45
CA PRO A 111 -12.90 29.20 6.12
C PRO A 111 -13.55 28.12 5.24
N TYR A 112 -13.22 28.05 3.94
CA TYR A 112 -13.96 27.23 2.97
C TYR A 112 -13.62 25.74 3.01
N SER A 113 -12.36 25.42 3.31
CA SER A 113 -11.80 24.06 3.22
C SER A 113 -11.28 23.56 4.57
N PRO A 114 -11.38 22.25 4.87
CA PRO A 114 -10.92 21.68 6.13
C PRO A 114 -9.39 21.54 6.22
N LEU A 115 -8.64 21.90 5.18
CA LEU A 115 -7.19 21.67 5.04
C LEU A 115 -6.30 22.25 6.15
N THR A 116 -6.78 23.27 6.87
CA THR A 116 -6.01 23.93 7.95
C THR A 116 -6.68 23.78 9.31
N SER A 117 -7.69 22.92 9.44
CA SER A 117 -8.37 22.74 10.72
C SER A 117 -7.37 22.17 11.73
N ASN A 118 -7.26 22.81 12.90
CA ASN A 118 -6.41 22.36 14.02
C ASN A 118 -6.95 21.08 14.71
N ARG A 119 -7.97 20.45 14.12
CA ARG A 119 -8.59 19.20 14.56
C ARG A 119 -7.83 18.02 13.95
N LYS A 120 -7.87 16.84 14.61
CA LYS A 120 -7.28 15.59 14.10
C LYS A 120 -7.59 15.41 12.59
N PRO A 121 -6.61 15.01 11.75
CA PRO A 121 -6.82 14.87 10.32
C PRO A 121 -7.87 13.78 10.05
N GLY A 122 -9.08 14.22 9.75
CA GLY A 122 -10.20 13.36 9.36
C GLY A 122 -10.14 12.98 7.89
N ALA A 123 -11.00 12.05 7.49
CA ALA A 123 -11.09 11.58 6.11
C ALA A 123 -11.41 12.72 5.12
N SER A 124 -12.21 13.70 5.55
CA SER A 124 -12.50 14.92 4.81
C SER A 124 -11.25 15.76 4.49
N VAL A 125 -10.25 15.80 5.38
CA VAL A 125 -8.97 16.51 5.14
C VAL A 125 -8.14 15.77 4.10
N THR A 126 -8.10 14.44 4.18
CA THR A 126 -7.42 13.60 3.19
C THR A 126 -8.01 13.77 1.80
N LEU A 127 -9.33 13.71 1.68
CA LEU A 127 -10.01 13.91 0.40
C LEU A 127 -9.79 15.33 -0.14
N ALA A 128 -9.88 16.36 0.70
CA ALA A 128 -9.61 17.74 0.29
C ALA A 128 -8.19 17.91 -0.25
N SER A 129 -7.19 17.28 0.38
CA SER A 129 -5.79 17.33 -0.07
C SER A 129 -5.59 16.66 -1.43
N TRP A 130 -6.20 15.49 -1.63
CA TRP A 130 -6.17 14.80 -2.93
C TRP A 130 -6.81 15.62 -4.03
N LEU A 131 -8.00 16.17 -3.80
CA LEU A 131 -8.68 17.01 -4.78
C LEU A 131 -7.90 18.30 -5.06
N GLN A 132 -7.39 18.98 -4.02
CA GLN A 132 -6.63 20.22 -4.19
C GLN A 132 -5.37 20.02 -5.06
N SER A 133 -4.66 18.92 -4.84
CA SER A 133 -3.42 18.62 -5.58
C SER A 133 -3.69 18.20 -7.03
N THR A 134 -4.66 17.31 -7.23
CA THR A 134 -4.96 16.74 -8.55
C THR A 134 -5.72 17.69 -9.48
N LEU A 135 -6.63 18.51 -8.94
CA LEU A 135 -7.43 19.44 -9.75
C LEU A 135 -6.70 20.74 -10.05
N ARG A 136 -5.61 21.08 -9.33
CA ARG A 136 -4.86 22.32 -9.52
C ARG A 136 -4.34 22.48 -10.94
N GLU A 137 -3.71 21.44 -11.47
CA GLU A 137 -3.14 21.48 -12.82
C GLU A 137 -4.24 21.63 -13.87
N ALA A 138 -5.33 20.88 -13.74
CA ALA A 138 -6.49 21.00 -14.61
C ALA A 138 -7.13 22.39 -14.57
N TRP A 139 -7.18 23.03 -13.39
CA TRP A 139 -7.70 24.38 -13.23
C TRP A 139 -6.78 25.45 -13.84
N CYS A 140 -5.46 25.34 -13.63
CA CYS A 140 -4.50 26.33 -14.10
C CYS A 140 -4.16 26.20 -15.60
N LEU A 141 -4.13 24.98 -16.12
CA LEU A 141 -3.62 24.66 -17.47
C LEU A 141 -4.73 24.17 -18.42
N GLY A 142 -5.97 24.01 -17.94
CA GLY A 142 -7.09 23.52 -18.75
C GLY A 142 -6.96 22.04 -19.17
N SER A 143 -6.06 21.28 -18.52
CA SER A 143 -5.89 19.85 -18.80
C SER A 143 -7.03 19.02 -18.21
N SER A 144 -7.25 17.81 -18.74
CA SER A 144 -8.26 16.91 -18.17
C SER A 144 -7.78 16.34 -16.83
N PRO A 145 -8.51 16.57 -15.71
CA PRO A 145 -8.14 16.03 -14.40
C PRO A 145 -8.47 14.54 -14.25
N VAL A 146 -9.36 14.00 -15.10
CA VAL A 146 -9.95 12.67 -14.94
C VAL A 146 -8.90 11.54 -14.96
N PRO A 147 -7.91 11.51 -15.87
CA PRO A 147 -6.92 10.42 -15.90
C PRO A 147 -6.06 10.36 -14.63
N VAL A 148 -5.67 11.53 -14.10
CA VAL A 148 -4.89 11.64 -12.85
C VAL A 148 -5.70 11.13 -11.67
N LEU A 149 -6.98 11.49 -11.62
CA LEU A 149 -7.89 11.10 -10.56
C LEU A 149 -8.18 9.59 -10.57
N ILE A 150 -8.34 8.99 -11.76
CA ILE A 150 -8.45 7.54 -11.95
C ILE A 150 -7.16 6.84 -11.49
N ALA A 151 -5.99 7.32 -11.93
CA ALA A 151 -4.71 6.75 -11.52
C ALA A 151 -4.53 6.80 -9.99
N LEU A 152 -4.95 7.90 -9.36
CA LEU A 152 -4.95 8.03 -7.90
C LEU A 152 -5.87 6.97 -7.27
N SER A 153 -7.12 6.86 -7.71
CA SER A 153 -8.06 5.86 -7.19
C SER A 153 -7.54 4.42 -7.32
N GLN A 154 -6.99 4.06 -8.49
CA GLN A 154 -6.43 2.74 -8.78
C GLN A 154 -5.18 2.46 -7.94
N HIS A 155 -4.30 3.44 -7.77
CA HIS A 155 -3.13 3.30 -6.91
C HIS A 155 -3.54 2.98 -5.47
N TYR A 156 -4.57 3.67 -4.95
CA TYR A 156 -5.09 3.42 -3.61
C TYR A 156 -5.76 2.04 -3.51
N GLU A 157 -6.59 1.64 -4.47
CA GLU A 157 -7.27 0.33 -4.53
C GLU A 157 -6.30 -0.84 -4.68
N GLN A 158 -5.33 -0.76 -5.59
CA GLN A 158 -4.32 -1.80 -5.78
C GLN A 158 -3.47 -1.95 -4.52
N THR A 159 -3.14 -0.85 -3.85
CA THR A 159 -2.44 -0.93 -2.58
C THR A 159 -3.30 -1.65 -1.54
N MET A 160 -4.63 -1.48 -1.53
CA MET A 160 -5.54 -2.24 -0.66
C MET A 160 -5.60 -3.73 -1.02
N ALA A 161 -5.74 -4.06 -2.31
CA ALA A 161 -5.79 -5.44 -2.78
C ALA A 161 -4.48 -6.20 -2.46
N ASN A 162 -3.33 -5.54 -2.61
CA ASN A 162 -2.02 -6.11 -2.26
C ASN A 162 -1.84 -6.33 -0.75
N VAL A 163 -2.52 -5.55 0.09
CA VAL A 163 -2.56 -5.80 1.54
C VAL A 163 -3.38 -7.05 1.84
N ALA A 164 -4.57 -7.22 1.23
CA ALA A 164 -5.42 -8.40 1.42
C ALA A 164 -4.82 -9.69 0.83
N ARG A 165 -4.12 -9.59 -0.31
CA ARG A 165 -3.58 -10.76 -1.03
C ARG A 165 -2.30 -11.32 -0.40
N LYS A 166 -1.60 -10.55 0.43
CA LYS A 166 -0.36 -10.95 1.11
C LYS A 166 -0.53 -12.06 2.14
N GLU A 167 -1.76 -12.42 2.50
CA GLU A 167 -2.04 -13.58 3.35
C GLU A 167 -1.93 -14.92 2.61
N THR A 168 -2.08 -14.92 1.28
CA THR A 168 -2.14 -16.18 0.49
C THR A 168 -0.79 -16.61 -0.09
N SER A 169 0.15 -15.69 -0.31
CA SER A 169 1.45 -16.01 -0.94
C SER A 169 2.50 -16.54 0.04
N ARG A 170 2.25 -16.46 1.36
CA ARG A 170 3.21 -16.91 2.39
C ARG A 170 3.22 -18.42 2.62
N LEU A 171 2.26 -19.17 2.08
CA LEU A 171 2.19 -20.63 2.22
C LEU A 171 3.12 -21.34 1.22
N SER A 172 3.17 -20.89 -0.03
CA SER A 172 3.92 -21.59 -1.08
C SER A 172 5.44 -21.55 -0.87
N VAL A 173 5.98 -20.39 -0.47
CA VAL A 173 7.43 -20.23 -0.24
C VAL A 173 7.89 -20.96 1.03
N ARG A 174 7.03 -21.06 2.05
CA ARG A 174 7.33 -21.77 3.31
C ARG A 174 7.23 -23.30 3.17
N LEU A 175 6.58 -23.80 2.11
CA LEU A 175 6.50 -25.22 1.78
C LEU A 175 7.67 -25.65 0.87
N LEU A 176 8.06 -24.82 -0.11
CA LEU A 176 9.11 -25.18 -1.06
C LEU A 176 10.53 -25.07 -0.48
N LEU A 177 10.77 -24.17 0.48
CA LEU A 177 12.06 -24.04 1.17
C LEU A 177 12.48 -25.31 1.95
N PRO A 178 11.67 -25.86 2.87
CA PRO A 178 12.05 -27.07 3.61
C PRO A 178 12.12 -28.33 2.74
N VAL A 179 11.30 -28.42 1.68
CA VAL A 179 11.36 -29.56 0.74
C VAL A 179 12.65 -29.50 -0.09
N GLY A 180 12.99 -28.34 -0.66
CA GLY A 180 14.24 -28.17 -1.41
C GLY A 180 15.50 -28.39 -0.58
N LEU A 181 15.51 -27.96 0.69
CA LEU A 181 16.62 -28.21 1.62
C LEU A 181 16.67 -29.66 2.16
N CYS A 182 15.56 -30.40 2.15
CA CYS A 182 15.55 -31.82 2.52
C CYS A 182 16.07 -32.71 1.39
N PHE A 183 15.85 -32.32 0.12
CA PHE A 183 16.38 -33.05 -1.04
C PHE A 183 17.88 -32.86 -1.26
N LEU A 184 18.45 -31.74 -0.82
CA LEU A 184 19.87 -31.42 -1.01
C LEU A 184 20.83 -32.41 -0.32
N PRO A 185 20.67 -32.79 0.97
CA PRO A 185 21.51 -33.81 1.59
C PRO A 185 21.25 -35.22 1.03
N ALA A 186 20.01 -35.55 0.65
CA ALA A 186 19.70 -36.83 0.02
C ALA A 186 20.40 -37.00 -1.34
N PHE A 187 20.43 -35.93 -2.16
CA PHE A 187 21.13 -35.93 -3.44
C PHE A 187 22.65 -36.05 -3.29
N ILE A 188 23.23 -35.44 -2.24
CA ILE A 188 24.66 -35.57 -1.94
C ILE A 188 25.01 -37.01 -1.54
N CYS A 189 24.21 -37.62 -0.65
CA CYS A 189 24.43 -39.01 -0.22
C CYS A 189 24.24 -40.03 -1.35
N ILE A 190 23.26 -39.81 -2.23
CA ILE A 190 22.91 -40.78 -3.29
C ILE A 190 23.70 -40.53 -4.58
N GLY A 191 24.03 -39.28 -4.93
CA GLY A 191 24.61 -38.93 -6.22
C GLY A 191 26.12 -38.71 -6.19
N ILE A 192 26.61 -37.94 -5.21
CA ILE A 192 27.99 -37.44 -5.20
C ILE A 192 28.96 -38.43 -4.54
N VAL A 193 28.55 -39.07 -3.43
CA VAL A 193 29.40 -40.06 -2.76
C VAL A 193 29.77 -41.25 -3.68
N PRO A 194 28.82 -41.86 -4.43
CA PRO A 194 29.16 -43.00 -5.29
C PRO A 194 29.98 -42.61 -6.52
N THR A 195 29.77 -41.42 -7.08
CA THR A 195 30.53 -40.96 -8.26
C THR A 195 31.98 -40.64 -7.91
N VAL A 196 32.24 -40.00 -6.77
CA VAL A 196 33.61 -39.75 -6.32
C VAL A 196 34.33 -41.05 -5.95
N ALA A 197 33.61 -42.00 -5.32
CA ALA A 197 34.16 -43.32 -5.02
C ALA A 197 34.54 -44.11 -6.31
N SER A 198 33.73 -44.00 -7.37
CA SER A 198 34.00 -44.66 -8.66
C SER A 198 35.14 -44.03 -9.47
N MET A 199 35.56 -42.80 -9.15
CA MET A 199 36.71 -42.15 -9.78
C MET A 199 38.01 -42.41 -9.00
N MET A 200 37.91 -42.98 -7.80
CA MET A 200 39.04 -43.33 -6.92
C MET A 200 39.43 -44.81 -6.98
N HIS A 201 38.74 -45.61 -7.79
CA HIS A 201 39.05 -47.01 -8.11
C HIS A 201 39.33 -47.13 -9.61
#